data_AF-A0A8S3T7C4-F1
#
_entry.id   AF-A0A8S3T7C4-F1
#
_cell.length_a   1.000
_cell.length_b   1.000
_cell.length_c   1.000
_cell.angle_alpha   90.00
_cell.angle_beta   90.00
_cell.angle_gamma   90.00
#
_symmetry.space_group_name_H-M   'P 1'
#
loop_
_entity.id
_entity.type
_entity.pdbx_description
1 polymer ?
#
loop_
_entity_poly.entity_id
_entity_poly.type
_entity_poly.pdbx_seq_one_letter_code
_entity_poly.pdbx_strand_id
1 'polypeptide(L)'
;MISVIVTFSLIINVSSQNLPIIINTWFVSNATYAAWEELTAHGGSAVDAVVAGCSQCEASQCRGTVGFGGDPDENGETTLDAMIMDGKTMDVGAVAALRLVKPAIAVARAVMDYTEHTLLVGDQASLFAKDMGFTIETLTTNKSHIEWKNWINNKCQPNFRKNVIPDHTTSCGPYKPKKN
;
A
#
# COMPACT_ATOMS: atom_id res chain seq x y z
N MET A 1 13.43 21.37 9.25
CA MET A 1 12.48 21.11 10.34
C MET A 1 12.94 19.84 11.01
N ILE A 2 13.60 19.95 12.16
CA ILE A 2 14.11 18.81 12.93
C ILE A 2 12.87 18.14 13.55
N SER A 3 12.52 16.96 13.07
CA SER A 3 11.43 16.18 13.65
C SER A 3 11.94 15.57 14.96
N VAL A 4 11.47 16.09 16.09
CA VAL A 4 11.68 15.48 17.40
C VAL A 4 10.78 14.25 17.44
N ILE A 5 11.36 13.05 17.28
CA ILE A 5 10.64 11.80 17.49
C ILE A 5 10.49 11.62 19.01
N VAL A 6 9.30 11.94 19.53
CA VAL A 6 8.90 11.55 20.88
C VAL A 6 8.41 10.11 20.78
N THR A 7 9.30 9.15 21.08
CA THR A 7 8.92 7.74 21.18
C THR A 7 8.07 7.55 22.44
N PHE A 8 6.76 7.43 22.27
CA PHE A 8 5.88 6.93 23.30
C PHE A 8 6.00 5.40 23.30
N SER A 9 6.97 4.87 24.06
CA SER A 9 7.11 3.42 24.25
C SER A 9 5.99 2.95 25.18
N LEU A 10 4.86 2.53 24.62
CA LEU A 10 3.86 1.78 25.37
C LEU A 10 4.43 0.39 25.63
N ILE A 11 5.03 0.18 26.81
CA ILE A 11 5.49 -1.14 27.24
C ILE A 11 4.25 -1.96 27.60
N ILE A 12 3.71 -2.69 26.63
CA ILE A 12 2.70 -3.72 26.91
C ILE A 12 3.46 -4.92 27.47
N ASN A 13 3.18 -5.29 28.72
CA ASN A 13 3.77 -6.47 29.34
C ASN A 13 3.08 -7.72 28.75
N VAL A 14 3.61 -8.25 27.64
CA VAL A 14 3.04 -9.41 26.94
C VAL A 14 3.51 -10.68 27.64
N SER A 15 2.67 -11.24 28.51
CA SER A 15 2.78 -12.62 29.00
C SER A 15 2.37 -13.59 27.89
N SER A 16 2.98 -14.79 27.81
CA SER A 16 2.59 -15.82 26.83
C SER A 16 1.13 -16.27 26.96
N GLN A 17 0.48 -15.97 28.09
CA GLN A 17 -0.95 -16.21 28.31
C GLN A 17 -1.88 -15.27 27.51
N ASN A 18 -1.35 -14.19 26.92
CA ASN A 18 -2.14 -13.19 26.19
C ASN A 18 -2.06 -13.32 24.66
N LEU A 19 -1.57 -14.45 24.12
CA LEU A 19 -1.43 -14.70 22.68
C LEU A 19 -2.58 -15.58 22.15
N PRO A 20 -2.97 -15.43 20.87
CA PRO A 20 -2.43 -14.51 19.87
C PRO A 20 -2.91 -13.05 20.05
N ILE A 21 -2.18 -12.10 19.46
CA ILE A 21 -2.52 -10.67 19.45
C ILE A 21 -2.48 -10.17 18.00
N ILE A 22 -3.51 -9.44 17.58
CA ILE A 22 -3.55 -8.70 16.32
C ILE A 22 -3.73 -7.22 16.63
N ILE A 23 -2.87 -6.38 16.05
CA ILE A 23 -2.94 -4.92 16.15
C ILE A 23 -2.76 -4.35 14.75
N ASN A 24 -3.64 -3.44 14.34
CA ASN A 24 -3.57 -2.72 13.08
C ASN A 24 -3.94 -1.25 13.26
N THR A 25 -3.55 -0.41 12.29
CA THR A 25 -3.86 1.02 12.30
C THR A 25 -5.30 1.29 11.92
N TRP A 26 -5.89 2.34 12.51
CA TRP A 26 -7.26 2.81 12.28
C TRP A 26 -8.36 1.81 12.69
N PHE A 27 -9.61 2.25 12.62
CA PHE A 27 -10.77 1.41 12.89
C PHE A 27 -11.21 0.68 11.62
N VAL A 28 -10.56 -0.45 11.30
CA VAL A 28 -10.86 -1.33 10.17
C VAL A 28 -11.07 -2.76 10.66
N SER A 29 -12.15 -2.97 11.43
CA SER A 29 -12.43 -4.21 12.17
C SER A 29 -12.46 -5.46 11.29
N ASN A 30 -12.95 -5.36 10.05
CA ASN A 30 -13.01 -6.50 9.13
C ASN A 30 -11.61 -7.07 8.83
N ALA A 31 -10.60 -6.21 8.68
CA ALA A 31 -9.22 -6.66 8.50
C ALA A 31 -8.67 -7.34 9.77
N THR A 32 -9.01 -6.80 10.95
CA THR A 32 -8.66 -7.41 12.24
C THR A 32 -9.30 -8.78 12.39
N TYR A 33 -10.59 -8.94 12.03
CA TYR A 33 -11.28 -10.22 12.06
C TYR A 33 -10.71 -11.22 11.07
N ALA A 34 -10.42 -10.82 9.83
CA ALA A 34 -9.80 -11.70 8.84
C ALA A 34 -8.43 -12.23 9.32
N ALA A 35 -7.59 -11.37 9.89
CA ALA A 35 -6.31 -11.78 10.48
C ALA A 35 -6.50 -12.71 11.70
N TRP A 36 -7.49 -12.43 12.55
CA TRP A 36 -7.79 -13.24 13.73
C TRP A 36 -8.29 -14.64 13.35
N GLU A 37 -9.20 -14.73 12.38
CA GLU A 37 -9.71 -16.00 11.86
C GLU A 37 -8.58 -16.86 11.28
N GLU A 38 -7.64 -16.25 10.56
CA GLU A 38 -6.48 -16.95 10.00
C GLU A 38 -5.64 -17.62 11.10
N LEU A 39 -5.37 -16.91 12.21
CA LEU A 39 -4.63 -17.48 13.34
C LEU A 39 -5.41 -18.53 14.12
N THR A 40 -6.71 -18.31 14.35
CA THR A 40 -7.46 -19.07 15.37
C THR A 40 -8.31 -20.19 14.79
N ALA A 41 -8.83 -20.02 13.58
CA ALA A 41 -9.68 -21.01 12.93
C ALA A 41 -8.93 -21.81 11.87
N HIS A 42 -8.06 -21.17 11.08
CA HIS A 42 -7.32 -21.85 10.00
C HIS A 42 -5.97 -22.41 10.44
N GLY A 43 -5.45 -21.97 11.60
CA GLY A 43 -4.14 -22.40 12.09
C GLY A 43 -2.97 -21.87 11.24
N GLY A 44 -3.21 -20.76 10.53
CA GLY A 44 -2.20 -20.08 9.74
C GLY A 44 -1.08 -19.46 10.59
N SER A 45 0.02 -19.11 9.94
CA SER A 45 1.14 -18.44 10.61
C SER A 45 0.83 -16.95 10.88
N ALA A 46 1.70 -16.29 11.65
CA ALA A 46 1.64 -14.85 11.84
C ALA A 46 1.72 -14.07 10.52
N VAL A 47 2.51 -14.57 9.56
CA VAL A 47 2.65 -13.97 8.22
C VAL A 47 1.36 -14.16 7.42
N ASP A 48 0.74 -15.33 7.50
CA ASP A 48 -0.53 -15.60 6.80
C ASP A 48 -1.66 -14.70 7.33
N ALA A 49 -1.70 -14.48 8.65
CA ALA A 49 -2.64 -13.55 9.27
C ALA A 49 -2.47 -12.11 8.80
N VAL A 50 -1.22 -11.65 8.60
CA VAL A 50 -0.95 -10.32 8.02
C VAL A 50 -1.46 -10.26 6.58
N VAL A 51 -1.20 -11.29 5.77
CA VAL A 51 -1.71 -11.35 4.38
C VAL A 51 -3.24 -11.29 4.39
N ALA A 52 -3.92 -12.08 5.23
CA ALA A 52 -5.38 -12.11 5.31
C ALA A 52 -5.97 -10.73 5.70
N GLY A 53 -5.44 -10.11 6.76
CA GLY A 53 -5.90 -8.79 7.21
C GLY A 53 -5.69 -7.68 6.19
N CYS A 54 -4.51 -7.61 5.58
CA CYS A 54 -4.20 -6.62 4.55
C CYS A 54 -5.05 -6.86 3.29
N SER A 55 -5.18 -8.10 2.84
CA SER A 55 -5.97 -8.47 1.65
C SER A 55 -7.45 -8.08 1.82
N GLN A 56 -8.01 -8.28 3.02
CA GLN A 56 -9.38 -7.83 3.32
C GLN A 56 -9.53 -6.32 3.14
N CYS A 57 -8.53 -5.54 3.56
CA CYS A 57 -8.56 -4.09 3.41
C CYS A 57 -8.34 -3.62 1.96
N GLU A 58 -7.48 -4.29 1.20
CA GLU A 58 -7.30 -4.04 -0.24
C GLU A 58 -8.59 -4.31 -1.02
N ALA A 59 -9.27 -5.42 -0.72
CA ALA A 59 -10.53 -5.79 -1.36
C ALA A 59 -11.68 -4.84 -0.98
N SER A 60 -11.74 -4.43 0.28
CA SER A 60 -12.78 -3.52 0.81
C SER A 60 -12.49 -2.05 0.57
N GLN A 61 -11.35 -1.72 -0.04
CA GLN A 61 -10.88 -0.36 -0.30
C GLN A 61 -10.89 0.49 0.99
N CYS A 62 -10.28 -0.04 2.07
CA CYS A 62 -10.35 0.53 3.41
C CYS A 62 -10.04 2.04 3.41
N ARG A 63 -11.02 2.84 3.84
CA ARG A 63 -10.98 4.32 3.88
C ARG A 63 -10.68 5.01 2.54
N GLY A 64 -10.69 4.27 1.43
CA GLY A 64 -10.27 4.75 0.11
C GLY A 64 -8.77 4.94 -0.07
N THR A 65 -7.94 4.51 0.89
CA THR A 65 -6.48 4.70 0.87
C THR A 65 -5.68 3.39 0.78
N VAL A 66 -6.37 2.26 0.65
CA VAL A 66 -5.76 0.92 0.58
C VAL A 66 -6.42 0.15 -0.56
N GLY A 67 -5.61 -0.49 -1.41
CA GLY A 67 -6.09 -1.22 -2.58
C GLY A 67 -6.49 -0.31 -3.75
N PHE A 68 -7.18 -0.90 -4.72
CA PHE A 68 -7.53 -0.25 -5.98
C PHE A 68 -8.58 0.86 -5.80
N GLY A 69 -8.74 1.71 -6.83
CA GLY A 69 -9.85 2.66 -6.93
C GLY A 69 -9.82 3.85 -5.97
N GLY A 70 -8.69 4.07 -5.30
CA GLY A 70 -8.39 5.25 -4.49
C GLY A 70 -7.11 5.96 -4.94
N ASP A 71 -6.91 7.18 -4.41
CA ASP A 71 -5.67 7.98 -4.51
C ASP A 71 -4.94 7.90 -5.86
N PRO A 72 -5.57 8.33 -6.97
CA PRO A 72 -4.91 8.36 -8.27
C PRO A 72 -3.74 9.37 -8.30
N ASP A 73 -2.68 9.03 -9.02
CA ASP A 73 -1.52 9.89 -9.21
C ASP A 73 -1.80 11.09 -10.16
N GLU A 74 -0.78 11.91 -10.44
CA GLU A 74 -0.93 13.07 -11.35
C GLU A 74 -1.36 12.66 -12.78
N ASN A 75 -1.13 11.41 -13.18
CA ASN A 75 -1.53 10.84 -14.47
C ASN A 75 -2.91 10.15 -14.41
N GLY A 76 -3.55 10.10 -13.24
CA GLY A 76 -4.87 9.50 -13.04
C GLY A 76 -4.83 8.00 -12.76
N GLU A 77 -3.65 7.44 -12.50
CA GLU A 77 -3.45 6.01 -12.25
C GLU A 77 -3.32 5.72 -10.76
N THR A 78 -4.01 4.68 -10.29
CA THR A 78 -3.77 4.12 -8.95
C THR A 78 -2.61 3.13 -9.03
N THR A 79 -1.59 3.31 -8.20
CA THR A 79 -0.48 2.36 -8.02
C THR A 79 -0.41 1.94 -6.55
N LEU A 80 -0.07 0.67 -6.28
CA LEU A 80 -0.10 0.13 -4.93
C LEU A 80 1.31 -0.12 -4.38
N ASP A 81 1.46 0.13 -3.08
CA ASP A 81 2.66 -0.18 -2.32
C ASP A 81 2.29 -1.15 -1.19
N ALA A 82 3.07 -2.22 -1.01
CA ALA A 82 2.86 -3.20 0.05
C ALA A 82 4.17 -3.85 0.48
N MET A 83 4.25 -4.25 1.75
CA MET A 83 5.42 -4.93 2.32
C MET A 83 4.97 -5.89 3.41
N ILE A 84 5.65 -7.03 3.49
CA ILE A 84 5.47 -8.04 4.54
C ILE A 84 6.84 -8.52 5.03
N MET A 85 6.91 -8.89 6.31
CA MET A 85 8.12 -9.37 6.95
C MET A 85 7.81 -10.58 7.82
N ASP A 86 8.59 -11.65 7.69
CA ASP A 86 8.60 -12.75 8.65
C ASP A 86 9.57 -12.42 9.80
N GLY A 87 9.02 -12.21 11.00
CA GLY A 87 9.83 -11.92 12.19
C GLY A 87 10.70 -13.08 12.68
N LYS A 88 10.47 -14.31 12.21
CA LYS A 88 11.27 -15.49 12.57
C LYS A 88 12.54 -15.61 11.73
N THR A 89 12.43 -15.40 10.41
CA THR A 89 13.56 -15.53 9.48
C THR A 89 14.20 -14.18 9.16
N MET A 90 13.50 -13.09 9.42
CA MET A 90 13.82 -11.72 9.00
C MET A 90 13.71 -11.50 7.48
N ASP A 91 13.09 -12.43 6.75
CA ASP A 91 12.81 -12.25 5.32
C ASP A 91 11.76 -11.18 5.11
N VAL A 92 11.90 -10.43 4.01
CA VAL A 92 11.03 -9.33 3.65
C VAL A 92 10.72 -9.43 2.17
N GLY A 93 9.44 -9.27 1.83
CA GLY A 93 9.01 -9.05 0.46
C GLY A 93 8.19 -7.78 0.35
N ALA A 94 8.43 -7.03 -0.71
CA ALA A 94 7.82 -5.73 -0.93
C ALA A 94 7.60 -5.44 -2.41
N VAL A 95 6.58 -4.63 -2.67
CA VAL A 95 6.28 -4.04 -3.96
C VAL A 95 6.06 -2.54 -3.81
N ALA A 96 6.50 -1.77 -4.79
CA ALA A 96 6.20 -0.33 -4.84
C ALA A 96 5.86 0.10 -6.26
N ALA A 97 5.00 1.12 -6.37
CA ALA A 97 4.39 1.54 -7.62
C ALA A 97 3.84 0.33 -8.41
N LEU A 98 3.24 -0.66 -7.73
CA LEU A 98 2.68 -1.84 -8.38
C LEU A 98 1.47 -1.43 -9.22
N ARG A 99 1.53 -1.75 -10.52
CA ARG A 99 0.50 -1.38 -11.48
C ARG A 99 -0.36 -2.59 -11.83
N LEU A 100 -1.63 -2.36 -12.11
CA LEU A 100 -2.54 -3.34 -12.70
C LEU A 100 -2.74 -4.67 -11.95
N VAL A 101 -2.42 -4.74 -10.65
CA VAL A 101 -2.58 -5.96 -9.84
C VAL A 101 -3.20 -5.58 -8.51
N LYS A 102 -4.40 -6.11 -8.22
CA LYS A 102 -5.18 -5.74 -7.01
C LYS A 102 -4.59 -6.24 -5.68
N PRO A 103 -4.20 -7.52 -5.53
CA PRO A 103 -3.78 -8.06 -4.23
C PRO A 103 -2.30 -7.75 -3.93
N ALA A 104 -1.97 -6.49 -3.65
CA ALA A 104 -0.59 -6.03 -3.53
C ALA A 104 0.19 -6.73 -2.41
N ILE A 105 -0.40 -6.97 -1.24
CA ILE A 105 0.24 -7.70 -0.14
C ILE A 105 0.55 -9.16 -0.50
N ALA A 106 -0.30 -9.79 -1.31
CA ALA A 106 -0.06 -11.15 -1.78
C ALA A 106 1.10 -11.20 -2.79
N VAL A 107 1.23 -10.17 -3.64
CA VAL A 107 2.42 -10.04 -4.51
C VAL A 107 3.67 -9.79 -3.66
N ALA A 108 3.61 -8.94 -2.64
CA ALA A 108 4.72 -8.73 -1.70
C ALA A 108 5.13 -10.05 -1.01
N ARG A 109 4.16 -10.88 -0.59
CA ARG A 109 4.43 -12.22 -0.07
C ARG A 109 5.11 -13.11 -1.11
N ALA A 110 4.66 -13.07 -2.37
CA ALA A 110 5.31 -13.82 -3.44
C ALA A 110 6.76 -13.35 -3.70
N VAL A 111 7.06 -12.06 -3.56
CA VAL A 111 8.44 -11.56 -3.63
C VAL A 111 9.31 -12.20 -2.53
N MET A 112 8.79 -12.26 -1.30
CA MET A 112 9.47 -12.89 -0.16
C MET A 112 9.71 -14.39 -0.39
N ASP A 113 8.71 -15.10 -0.89
CA ASP A 113 8.74 -16.56 -0.98
C ASP A 113 9.50 -17.09 -2.23
N TYR A 114 9.51 -16.31 -3.32
CA TYR A 114 9.97 -16.80 -4.64
C TYR A 114 11.11 -16.00 -5.26
N THR A 115 11.73 -15.10 -4.50
CA THR A 115 12.92 -14.37 -4.96
C THR A 115 13.95 -14.23 -3.84
N GLU A 116 15.22 -14.05 -4.20
CA GLU A 116 16.27 -13.63 -3.25
C GLU A 116 16.33 -12.09 -3.08
N HIS A 117 15.35 -11.37 -3.63
CA HIS A 117 15.26 -9.92 -3.57
C HIS A 117 14.20 -9.47 -2.55
N THR A 118 14.36 -8.27 -2.03
CA THR A 118 13.40 -7.70 -1.06
C THR A 118 12.30 -6.87 -1.71
N LEU A 119 12.59 -6.15 -2.80
CA LEU A 119 11.68 -5.16 -3.37
C LEU A 119 11.67 -5.23 -4.90
N LEU A 120 10.47 -5.34 -5.47
CA LEU A 120 10.22 -5.14 -6.91
C LEU A 120 9.35 -3.91 -7.13
N VAL A 121 9.51 -3.22 -8.26
CA VAL A 121 8.79 -1.95 -8.49
C VAL A 121 8.21 -1.82 -9.90
N GLY A 122 7.14 -1.02 -10.02
CA GLY A 122 6.59 -0.60 -11.29
C GLY A 122 6.06 -1.74 -12.16
N ASP A 123 6.19 -1.57 -13.47
CA ASP A 123 5.80 -2.58 -14.47
C ASP A 123 6.51 -3.92 -14.29
N GLN A 124 7.74 -3.92 -13.76
CA GLN A 124 8.49 -5.15 -13.52
C GLN A 124 7.92 -5.96 -12.36
N ALA A 125 7.36 -5.30 -11.34
CA ALA A 125 6.60 -5.98 -10.30
C ALA A 125 5.30 -6.59 -10.85
N SER A 126 4.63 -5.90 -11.78
CA SER A 126 3.42 -6.42 -12.45
C SER A 126 3.73 -7.62 -13.34
N LEU A 127 4.86 -7.63 -14.04
CA LEU A 127 5.30 -8.78 -14.84
C LEU A 127 5.64 -9.97 -13.95
N PHE A 128 6.37 -9.75 -12.86
CA PHE A 128 6.60 -10.79 -11.84
C PHE A 128 5.27 -11.33 -11.29
N ALA A 129 4.33 -10.46 -10.92
CA ALA A 129 3.02 -10.87 -10.42
C ALA A 129 2.27 -11.73 -11.46
N LYS A 130 2.31 -11.35 -12.74
CA LYS A 130 1.73 -12.16 -13.81
C LYS A 130 2.35 -13.55 -13.89
N ASP A 131 3.67 -13.66 -13.79
CA ASP A 131 4.39 -14.93 -13.83
C ASP A 131 4.08 -15.81 -12.61
N MET A 132 3.78 -15.18 -11.47
CA MET A 132 3.27 -15.85 -10.26
C MET A 132 1.77 -16.20 -10.32
N GLY A 133 1.09 -15.91 -11.42
CA GLY A 133 -0.31 -16.27 -11.66
C GLY A 133 -1.34 -15.24 -11.19
N PHE A 134 -0.92 -14.02 -10.82
CA PHE A 134 -1.86 -12.94 -10.48
C PHE A 134 -2.50 -12.34 -11.73
N THR A 135 -3.77 -11.94 -11.60
CA THR A 135 -4.53 -11.31 -12.68
C THR A 135 -4.05 -9.88 -12.93
N ILE A 136 -3.80 -9.56 -14.21
CA ILE A 136 -3.54 -8.19 -14.66
C ILE A 136 -4.85 -7.52 -15.03
N GLU A 137 -5.26 -6.51 -14.27
CA GLU A 137 -6.49 -5.75 -14.46
C GLU A 137 -6.37 -4.30 -14.01
N THR A 138 -7.24 -3.42 -14.51
CA THR A 138 -7.19 -2.00 -14.12
C THR A 138 -7.47 -1.79 -12.63
N LEU A 139 -6.68 -0.89 -12.02
CA LEU A 139 -6.90 -0.42 -10.66
C LEU A 139 -7.82 0.82 -10.60
N THR A 140 -8.07 1.45 -11.75
CA THR A 140 -8.92 2.63 -11.85
C THR A 140 -10.39 2.27 -11.71
N THR A 141 -11.14 3.08 -10.97
CA THR A 141 -12.60 3.00 -10.90
C THR A 141 -13.22 4.30 -11.40
N ASN A 142 -14.54 4.30 -11.62
CA ASN A 142 -15.25 5.54 -11.94
C ASN A 142 -15.04 6.62 -10.87
N LYS A 143 -14.95 6.22 -9.59
CA LYS A 143 -14.68 7.14 -8.48
C LYS A 143 -13.31 7.80 -8.61
N SER A 144 -12.23 7.02 -8.70
CA SER A 144 -10.88 7.59 -8.77
C SER A 144 -10.68 8.43 -10.03
N HIS A 145 -11.26 8.02 -11.15
CA HIS A 145 -11.23 8.81 -12.37
C HIS A 145 -11.97 10.16 -12.25
N ILE A 146 -13.11 10.22 -11.53
CA ILE A 146 -13.81 11.48 -11.26
C ILE A 146 -12.99 12.37 -10.32
N GLU A 147 -12.39 11.81 -9.28
CA GLU A 147 -11.52 12.54 -8.34
C GLU A 147 -10.34 13.19 -9.07
N TRP A 148 -9.64 12.44 -9.93
CA TRP A 148 -8.57 12.96 -10.75
C TRP A 148 -9.02 14.06 -11.73
N LYS A 149 -10.18 13.88 -12.40
CA LYS A 149 -10.73 14.93 -13.28
C LYS A 149 -11.06 16.20 -12.52
N ASN A 150 -11.62 16.10 -11.32
CA ASN A 150 -11.91 17.25 -10.47
C ASN A 150 -10.61 17.97 -10.06
N TRP A 151 -9.55 17.21 -9.76
CA TRP A 151 -8.23 17.76 -9.46
C TRP A 151 -7.62 18.51 -10.66
N ILE A 152 -7.69 17.96 -11.87
CA ILE A 152 -7.26 18.65 -13.10
C ILE A 152 -8.07 19.95 -13.31
N ASN A 153 -9.39 19.88 -13.18
CA ASN A 153 -10.28 21.04 -13.31
C ASN A 153 -9.98 22.11 -12.25
N ASN A 154 -9.47 21.71 -11.09
CA ASN A 154 -8.98 22.58 -10.03
C ASN A 154 -7.51 23.01 -10.22
N LYS A 155 -7.02 23.04 -11.46
CA LYS A 155 -5.64 23.43 -11.82
C LYS A 155 -4.57 22.63 -11.07
N CYS A 156 -4.82 21.34 -10.88
CA CYS A 156 -3.92 20.42 -10.22
C CYS A 156 -3.60 20.80 -8.76
N GLN A 157 -4.59 21.30 -8.02
CA GLN A 157 -4.45 21.70 -6.62
C GLN A 157 -5.20 20.74 -5.67
N PRO A 158 -4.55 20.29 -4.57
CA PRO A 158 -3.14 20.52 -4.22
C PRO A 158 -2.18 19.64 -5.05
N ASN A 159 -0.90 20.00 -5.14
CA ASN A 159 0.16 19.12 -5.66
C ASN A 159 1.44 19.22 -4.82
N PHE A 160 2.38 18.32 -5.07
CA PHE A 160 3.61 18.16 -4.29
C PHE A 160 4.86 18.71 -4.98
N ARG A 161 4.70 19.54 -6.02
CA ARG A 161 5.83 20.16 -6.72
C ARG A 161 6.34 21.38 -5.95
N LYS A 162 7.58 21.80 -6.22
CA LYS A 162 8.21 23.01 -5.68
C LYS A 162 9.31 23.49 -6.61
N ASN A 163 9.57 24.81 -6.65
CA ASN A 163 10.67 25.42 -7.42
C ASN A 163 10.65 25.09 -8.93
N VAL A 164 9.47 25.15 -9.54
CA VAL A 164 9.24 24.84 -10.95
C VAL A 164 8.48 25.94 -11.71
N ILE A 165 8.53 25.86 -13.04
CA ILE A 165 7.75 26.68 -13.98
C ILE A 165 6.89 25.72 -14.84
N PRO A 166 5.59 25.97 -15.05
CA PRO A 166 4.81 27.08 -14.50
C PRO A 166 4.68 26.99 -12.97
N ASP A 167 4.23 28.07 -12.32
CA ASP A 167 4.05 28.12 -10.87
C ASP A 167 3.08 27.01 -10.42
N HIS A 168 3.61 26.05 -9.67
CA HIS A 168 2.87 24.87 -9.24
C HIS A 168 1.70 25.20 -8.32
N THR A 169 1.67 26.37 -7.66
CA THR A 169 0.57 26.78 -6.78
C THR A 169 -0.67 27.23 -7.56
N THR A 170 -0.53 27.50 -8.86
CA THR A 170 -1.61 28.05 -9.68
C THR A 170 -1.87 27.30 -10.98
N SER A 171 -0.97 26.40 -11.38
CA SER A 171 -0.99 25.76 -12.69
C SER A 171 -0.61 24.27 -12.62
N CYS A 172 -1.22 23.49 -13.51
CA CYS A 172 -0.80 22.12 -13.82
C CYS A 172 0.55 22.09 -14.55
N GLY A 173 1.17 20.91 -14.57
CA GLY A 173 2.35 20.63 -15.38
C GLY A 173 2.07 20.53 -16.89
N PRO A 174 3.04 20.09 -17.70
CA PRO A 174 4.36 19.62 -17.27
C PRO A 174 5.22 20.76 -16.71
N TYR A 175 5.93 20.44 -15.64
CA TYR A 175 6.80 21.36 -14.93
C TYR A 175 8.24 21.26 -15.43
N LYS A 176 8.96 22.38 -15.42
CA LYS A 176 10.40 22.45 -15.62
C LYS A 176 11.06 23.09 -14.40
N PRO A 177 12.30 22.70 -14.04
CA PRO A 177 13.03 23.39 -12.99
C PRO A 177 13.08 24.90 -13.24
N LYS A 178 12.80 25.71 -12.23
CA LYS A 178 13.04 27.15 -12.29
C LYS A 178 14.55 27.36 -12.35
N LYS A 179 15.07 27.82 -13.48
CA LYS A 179 16.49 28.22 -13.57
C LYS A 179 16.69 29.42 -12.65
N ASN A 180 17.78 29.38 -11.87
CA ASN A 180 18.19 30.49 -11.02
C ASN A 180 18.51 31.74 -11.84
#